data_AF-A0A1B6MSF8-F1
#
_entry.id   AF-A0A1B6MSF8-F1
#
_cell.length_a   1.000
_cell.length_b   1.000
_cell.length_c   1.000
_cell.angle_alpha   90.00
_cell.angle_beta   90.00
_cell.angle_gamma   90.00
#
_symmetry.space_group_name_H-M   'P 1'
#
loop_
_entity.id
_entity.type
_entity.pdbx_description
1 polymer ?
#
loop_
_entity_poly.entity_id
_entity_poly.type
_entity_poly.pdbx_seq_one_letter_code
_entity_poly.pdbx_strand_id
1 'polypeptide(L)'
;YCLHFANNTSRFLFHFYLAEAFILCKRIPPLFMAHEKELFKLEQPHGPGQVFFSWQHGSGGYLATTGADNIVCIFNRHGKVEQKIRLPGQCIGLDWDCYGDLLAVICANATTLVLWDANTTKKSSVEVGLRDKLSCLVWAKTSPLLAVTTHSGNLSIYNHSTAKRVPVLGKHSKRITGGAWSSSDLLALGSEDKTISINSADGDTLRVIQLRGDPAHLQFSEMKTDERLSGDNTVSVVVGKKTLFLYNLQDPDNPVELAFQSKYGTIVTYKWFGDGYVLLGFSGGYFVAISTHIKEVGQELFQAKNHRDCLTDIAVSHSLAKVVSCGT
;
A
#
# COMPACT_ATOMS: atom_id res chain seq x y z
N TYR A 1 -3.44 15.89 9.64
CA TYR A 1 -2.56 14.91 8.98
C TYR A 1 -1.93 14.07 10.05
N CYS A 2 -2.20 12.77 10.04
CA CYS A 2 -1.81 11.83 11.09
C CYS A 2 -0.76 10.87 10.53
N LEU A 3 0.17 10.41 11.38
CA LEU A 3 1.10 9.33 11.06
C LEU A 3 0.57 8.03 11.68
N HIS A 4 0.80 6.87 11.03
CA HIS A 4 0.06 5.63 11.31
C HIS A 4 0.97 4.43 11.55
N PHE A 5 0.68 3.59 12.55
CA PHE A 5 1.47 2.40 12.88
C PHE A 5 0.62 1.21 13.31
N ALA A 6 1.08 0.01 12.97
CA ALA A 6 0.67 -1.26 13.56
C ALA A 6 1.88 -1.99 14.15
N ASN A 7 1.85 -2.36 15.43
CA ASN A 7 2.85 -3.25 16.01
C ASN A 7 2.35 -4.70 15.92
N ASN A 8 3.14 -5.58 15.30
CA ASN A 8 2.75 -6.95 14.93
C ASN A 8 3.06 -8.02 16.00
N THR A 9 3.37 -7.60 17.23
CA THR A 9 3.61 -8.49 18.37
C THR A 9 2.39 -8.50 19.30
N SER A 10 2.24 -9.57 20.08
CA SER A 10 1.07 -10.02 20.91
C SER A 10 0.27 -8.99 21.74
N ARG A 11 0.65 -7.71 21.75
CA ARG A 11 -0.11 -6.57 22.27
C ARG A 11 -0.26 -5.52 21.17
N PHE A 12 -1.36 -5.59 20.41
CA PHE A 12 -1.64 -4.65 19.33
C PHE A 12 -2.10 -3.29 19.90
N LEU A 13 -1.21 -2.29 19.87
CA LEU A 13 -1.51 -0.88 20.14
C LEU A 13 -1.46 -0.09 18.83
N PHE A 14 -2.54 0.63 18.50
CA PHE A 14 -2.54 1.68 17.48
C PHE A 14 -2.43 3.03 18.17
N HIS A 15 -1.30 3.72 18.03
CA HIS A 15 -1.21 5.11 18.43
C HIS A 15 -1.34 6.01 17.20
N PHE A 16 -2.32 6.91 17.24
CA PHE A 16 -2.49 7.94 16.22
C PHE A 16 -1.94 9.25 16.76
N TYR A 17 -0.72 9.57 16.36
CA TYR A 17 -0.05 10.81 16.76
C TYR A 17 -0.21 11.88 15.68
N LEU A 18 -0.39 13.12 16.13
CA LEU A 18 0.05 14.29 15.38
C LEU A 18 1.56 14.43 15.63
N ALA A 19 2.38 13.71 14.85
CA ALA A 19 3.82 13.64 15.15
C ALA A 19 4.59 14.83 14.56
N GLU A 20 5.50 15.39 15.39
CA GLU A 20 6.73 16.06 14.97
C GLU A 20 7.92 15.11 15.17
N ALA A 21 8.08 14.15 14.25
CA ALA A 21 9.27 13.30 14.21
C ALA A 21 10.29 13.88 13.22
N PHE A 22 11.40 14.40 13.75
CA PHE A 22 12.50 14.94 12.97
C PHE A 22 13.19 13.85 12.14
N ILE A 23 13.21 13.99 10.82
CA ILE A 23 14.33 13.52 10.01
C ILE A 23 15.14 14.74 9.63
N LEU A 24 16.23 14.94 10.39
CA LEU A 24 17.21 16.00 10.15
C LEU A 24 18.05 15.62 8.92
N CYS A 25 17.56 15.92 7.72
CA CYS A 25 18.39 15.94 6.53
C CYS A 25 18.86 17.39 6.31
N LYS A 26 20.11 17.64 6.74
CA LYS A 26 20.92 18.88 6.69
C LYS A 26 20.73 19.91 7.82
N ARG A 27 21.89 20.32 8.37
CA ARG A 27 22.16 21.33 9.40
C ARG A 27 21.16 22.49 9.45
N ILE A 28 20.23 22.44 10.40
CA ILE A 28 19.49 23.60 10.92
C ILE A 28 19.49 23.43 12.45
N PRO A 29 19.83 24.46 13.25
CA PRO A 29 19.85 24.35 14.72
C PRO A 29 18.45 24.09 15.29
N PRO A 30 18.34 23.43 16.46
CA PRO A 30 17.07 22.94 16.97
C PRO A 30 16.23 24.12 17.46
N LEU A 31 15.12 24.39 16.79
CA LEU A 31 14.14 25.36 17.24
C LEU A 31 12.76 24.69 17.26
N PHE A 32 12.21 24.63 18.47
CA PHE A 32 10.87 24.23 18.90
C PHE A 32 10.61 22.73 19.09
N MET A 33 10.54 22.34 20.37
CA MET A 33 9.82 21.15 20.84
C MET A 33 8.31 21.45 20.76
N ALA A 34 7.59 20.84 19.83
CA ALA A 34 6.12 20.80 19.87
C ALA A 34 5.66 19.51 20.57
N HIS A 35 4.70 19.64 21.49
CA HIS A 35 4.11 18.51 22.20
C HIS A 35 3.39 17.55 21.23
N GLU A 36 3.83 16.30 21.18
CA GLU A 36 3.10 15.23 20.48
C GLU A 36 1.73 15.04 21.12
N LYS A 37 0.67 15.22 20.32
CA LYS A 37 -0.70 14.98 20.78
C LYS A 37 -1.18 13.64 20.26
N GLU A 38 -1.41 12.69 21.17
CA GLU A 38 -2.19 11.50 20.87
C GLU A 38 -3.62 11.93 20.53
N LEU A 39 -4.10 11.54 19.35
CA LEU A 39 -5.46 11.83 18.91
C LEU A 39 -6.43 10.83 19.52
N PHE A 40 -6.14 9.55 19.35
CA PHE A 40 -6.82 8.43 19.97
C PHE A 40 -5.95 7.18 19.86
N LYS A 41 -6.38 6.14 20.59
CA LYS A 41 -5.75 4.83 20.61
C LYS A 41 -6.82 3.76 20.53
N LEU A 42 -6.55 2.73 19.72
CA LEU A 42 -7.41 1.56 19.62
C LEU A 42 -6.69 0.35 20.24
N GLU A 43 -7.27 -0.20 21.29
CA GLU A 43 -6.76 -1.40 21.97
C GLU A 43 -7.50 -2.63 21.44
N GLN A 44 -6.78 -3.48 20.70
CA GLN A 44 -7.31 -4.74 20.16
C GLN A 44 -8.70 -4.61 19.51
N PRO A 45 -8.90 -3.72 18.51
CA PRO A 45 -10.23 -3.45 17.94
C PRO A 45 -10.91 -4.70 17.34
N HIS A 46 -10.15 -5.76 17.06
CA HIS A 46 -10.61 -7.04 16.51
C HIS A 46 -10.10 -8.26 17.32
N GLY A 47 -9.71 -8.06 18.58
CA GLY A 47 -9.10 -9.11 19.40
C GLY A 47 -7.63 -9.39 19.04
N PRO A 48 -7.08 -10.56 19.42
CA PRO A 48 -5.71 -10.93 19.11
C PRO A 48 -5.54 -11.31 17.64
N GLY A 49 -4.48 -10.81 17.00
CA GLY A 49 -4.11 -11.19 15.64
C GLY A 49 -3.81 -9.99 14.75
N GLN A 50 -3.46 -10.25 13.50
CA GLN A 50 -3.16 -9.21 12.53
C GLN A 50 -4.39 -8.34 12.27
N VAL A 51 -4.17 -7.03 12.26
CA VAL A 51 -5.18 -6.03 11.93
C VAL A 51 -4.76 -5.34 10.64
N PHE A 52 -5.68 -5.29 9.68
CA PHE A 52 -5.56 -4.47 8.48
C PHE A 52 -6.34 -3.18 8.70
N PHE A 53 -5.86 -2.08 8.15
CA PHE A 53 -6.53 -0.80 8.26
C PHE A 53 -6.26 0.06 7.03
N SER A 54 -7.19 0.96 6.73
CA SER A 54 -7.03 1.96 5.69
C SER A 54 -7.78 3.23 6.05
N TRP A 55 -7.14 4.38 5.86
CA TRP A 55 -7.77 5.67 6.03
C TRP A 55 -8.56 6.03 4.79
N GLN A 56 -9.71 6.64 5.00
CA GLN A 56 -10.50 7.21 3.93
C GLN A 56 -9.67 8.24 3.15
N HIS A 57 -9.59 8.07 1.84
CA HIS A 57 -8.95 9.03 0.96
C HIS A 57 -9.73 10.37 0.95
N GLY A 58 -9.06 11.47 0.56
CA GLY A 58 -9.67 12.79 0.54
C GLY A 58 -9.92 13.37 1.93
N SER A 59 -11.16 13.26 2.43
CA SER A 59 -11.58 13.93 3.68
C SER A 59 -10.89 13.41 4.94
N GLY A 60 -10.39 12.15 4.92
CA GLY A 60 -9.76 11.52 6.07
C GLY A 60 -10.66 11.43 7.31
N GLY A 61 -11.98 11.44 7.11
CA GLY A 61 -12.96 11.44 8.20
C GLY A 61 -13.08 10.08 8.90
N TYR A 62 -12.85 9.01 8.14
CA TYR A 62 -12.96 7.63 8.62
C TYR A 62 -11.65 6.84 8.57
N LEU A 63 -11.51 5.97 9.55
CA LEU A 63 -10.54 4.89 9.60
C LEU A 63 -11.28 3.55 9.54
N ALA A 64 -11.04 2.77 8.51
CA ALA A 64 -11.52 1.40 8.44
C ALA A 64 -10.47 0.47 9.05
N THR A 65 -10.87 -0.42 9.93
CA THR A 65 -10.01 -1.50 10.46
C THR A 65 -10.72 -2.84 10.33
N THR A 66 -9.95 -3.92 10.23
CA THR A 66 -10.48 -5.29 10.20
C THR A 66 -9.45 -6.29 10.70
N GLY A 67 -9.92 -7.43 11.23
CA GLY A 67 -9.06 -8.50 11.73
C GLY A 67 -9.67 -9.89 11.52
N ALA A 68 -9.30 -10.82 12.40
CA ALA A 68 -9.74 -12.22 12.33
C ALA A 68 -11.22 -12.45 12.72
N ASP A 69 -11.91 -11.42 13.21
CA ASP A 69 -13.31 -11.48 13.67
C ASP A 69 -14.34 -11.37 12.53
N ASN A 70 -13.89 -11.20 11.29
CA ASN A 70 -14.71 -11.02 10.08
C ASN A 70 -15.62 -9.77 10.18
N ILE A 71 -15.13 -8.72 10.83
CA ILE A 71 -15.81 -7.43 10.93
C ILE A 71 -14.89 -6.35 10.38
N VAL A 72 -15.46 -5.40 9.64
CA VAL A 72 -14.82 -4.11 9.38
C VAL A 72 -15.44 -3.09 10.32
N CYS A 73 -14.62 -2.46 11.15
CA CYS A 73 -15.02 -1.36 12.02
C CYS A 73 -14.64 -0.04 11.33
N ILE A 74 -15.60 0.88 11.24
CA ILE A 74 -15.38 2.25 10.76
C ILE A 74 -15.34 3.16 11.97
N PHE A 75 -14.20 3.80 12.19
CA PHE A 75 -13.97 4.76 13.26
C PHE A 75 -13.97 6.18 12.69
N ASN A 76 -14.54 7.12 13.43
CA ASN A 76 -14.35 8.53 13.12
C ASN A 76 -12.98 9.04 13.60
N ARG A 77 -12.65 10.29 13.26
CA ARG A 77 -11.41 10.98 13.69
C ARG A 77 -11.17 11.09 15.21
N HIS A 78 -12.16 10.76 16.03
CA HIS A 78 -12.08 10.74 17.49
C HIS A 78 -11.93 9.33 18.06
N GLY A 79 -11.79 8.31 17.20
CA GLY A 79 -11.66 6.91 17.63
C GLY A 79 -12.96 6.26 18.07
N LYS A 80 -14.12 6.88 17.80
CA LYS A 80 -15.43 6.28 18.07
C LYS A 80 -15.86 5.42 16.89
N VAL A 81 -16.39 4.22 17.17
CA VAL A 81 -17.00 3.35 16.17
C VAL A 81 -18.29 3.99 15.66
N GLU A 82 -18.35 4.31 14.37
CA GLU A 82 -19.55 4.77 13.67
C GLU A 82 -20.29 3.60 13.03
N GLN A 83 -19.56 2.64 12.44
CA GLN A 83 -20.16 1.50 11.76
C GLN A 83 -19.41 0.20 12.04
N LYS A 84 -20.16 -0.91 12.10
CA LYS A 84 -19.61 -2.28 12.06
C LYS A 84 -20.22 -3.02 10.87
N ILE A 85 -19.38 -3.51 9.98
CA ILE A 85 -19.77 -4.20 8.76
C ILE A 85 -19.39 -5.67 8.90
N ARG A 86 -20.40 -6.54 9.03
CA ARG A 86 -20.20 -8.00 9.07
C ARG A 86 -19.82 -8.50 7.69
N LEU A 87 -18.67 -9.15 7.59
CA LEU A 87 -18.19 -9.78 6.37
C LEU A 87 -18.61 -11.26 6.29
N PRO A 88 -18.77 -11.82 5.08
CA PRO A 88 -19.05 -13.24 4.88
C PRO A 88 -17.86 -14.15 5.23
N GLY A 89 -16.65 -13.60 5.38
CA GLY A 89 -15.44 -14.34 5.74
C GLY A 89 -14.32 -13.40 6.17
N GLN A 90 -13.12 -13.94 6.33
CA GLN A 90 -11.94 -13.17 6.73
C GLN A 90 -11.58 -12.14 5.65
N CYS A 91 -11.36 -10.88 6.05
CA CYS A 91 -10.90 -9.86 5.11
C CYS A 91 -9.49 -10.20 4.62
N ILE A 92 -9.28 -10.19 3.30
CA ILE A 92 -7.94 -10.35 2.70
C ILE A 92 -7.50 -9.12 1.90
N GLY A 93 -8.39 -8.16 1.67
CA GLY A 93 -8.09 -6.88 1.03
C GLY A 93 -9.16 -5.84 1.34
N LEU A 94 -8.74 -4.61 1.56
CA LEU A 94 -9.56 -3.48 1.99
C LEU A 94 -8.97 -2.20 1.40
N ASP A 95 -9.75 -1.43 0.66
CA ASP A 95 -9.27 -0.16 0.11
C ASP A 95 -10.42 0.82 -0.18
N TRP A 96 -10.11 2.11 -0.11
CA TRP A 96 -11.04 3.20 -0.41
C TRP A 96 -10.87 3.68 -1.83
N ASP A 97 -11.97 4.08 -2.47
CA ASP A 97 -11.92 4.72 -3.79
C ASP A 97 -11.20 6.07 -3.73
N CYS A 98 -10.93 6.66 -4.90
CA CYS A 98 -10.18 7.91 -5.02
C CYS A 98 -10.88 9.11 -4.37
N TYR A 99 -12.21 9.07 -4.24
CA TYR A 99 -12.99 10.13 -3.59
C TYR A 99 -13.21 9.87 -2.10
N GLY A 100 -12.96 8.64 -1.63
CA GLY A 100 -13.21 8.21 -0.25
C GLY A 100 -14.69 7.92 0.04
N ASP A 101 -15.55 7.84 -0.97
CA ASP A 101 -16.98 7.57 -0.84
C ASP A 101 -17.28 6.08 -0.68
N LEU A 102 -16.46 5.21 -1.27
CA LEU A 102 -16.67 3.77 -1.31
C LEU A 102 -15.50 3.01 -0.71
N LEU A 103 -15.81 2.15 0.25
CA LEU A 103 -14.90 1.16 0.80
C LEU A 103 -15.17 -0.20 0.15
N ALA A 104 -14.15 -0.76 -0.49
CA ALA A 104 -14.20 -2.08 -1.09
C ALA A 104 -13.50 -3.10 -0.19
N VAL A 105 -14.11 -4.28 -0.04
CA VAL A 105 -13.60 -5.38 0.77
C VAL A 105 -13.72 -6.69 0.02
N ILE A 106 -12.64 -7.45 -0.05
CA ILE A 106 -12.66 -8.84 -0.51
C ILE A 106 -12.43 -9.78 0.68
N CYS A 107 -13.11 -10.92 0.65
CA CYS A 107 -13.06 -11.91 1.71
C CYS A 107 -12.45 -13.22 1.23
N ALA A 108 -11.79 -13.95 2.13
CA ALA A 108 -11.26 -15.28 1.87
C ALA A 108 -12.35 -16.21 1.35
N ASN A 109 -12.04 -16.95 0.28
CA ASN A 109 -12.95 -17.88 -0.42
C ASN A 109 -14.21 -17.25 -1.06
N ALA A 110 -14.37 -15.92 -1.01
CA ALA A 110 -15.47 -15.25 -1.70
C ALA A 110 -15.13 -15.02 -3.19
N THR A 111 -16.17 -14.97 -4.02
CA THR A 111 -16.11 -14.57 -5.44
C THR A 111 -16.76 -13.19 -5.67
N THR A 112 -17.31 -12.60 -4.61
CA THR A 112 -17.97 -11.29 -4.64
C THR A 112 -17.18 -10.26 -3.84
N LEU A 113 -17.36 -9.01 -4.23
CA LEU A 113 -16.86 -7.84 -3.52
C LEU A 113 -17.93 -7.33 -2.56
N VAL A 114 -17.54 -6.93 -1.36
CA VAL A 114 -18.40 -6.13 -0.47
C VAL A 114 -18.05 -4.66 -0.69
N LEU A 115 -19.06 -3.85 -0.99
CA LEU A 115 -18.94 -2.39 -1.04
C LEU A 115 -19.69 -1.78 0.13
N TRP A 116 -19.11 -0.74 0.72
CA TRP A 116 -19.77 0.10 1.71
C TRP A 116 -19.64 1.56 1.31
N ASP A 117 -20.78 2.24 1.27
CA ASP A 117 -20.88 3.65 0.91
C ASP A 117 -20.89 4.51 2.17
N ALA A 118 -19.93 5.43 2.28
CA ALA A 118 -19.73 6.28 3.44
C ALA A 118 -20.80 7.36 3.61
N ASN A 119 -21.43 7.77 2.52
CA ASN A 119 -22.43 8.84 2.49
C ASN A 119 -23.83 8.31 2.83
N THR A 120 -24.15 7.12 2.32
CA THR A 120 -25.46 6.48 2.55
C THR A 120 -25.45 5.47 3.68
N THR A 121 -24.26 5.08 4.16
CA THR A 121 -24.02 4.01 5.15
C THR A 121 -24.50 2.62 4.70
N LYS A 122 -24.80 2.45 3.40
CA LYS A 122 -25.33 1.20 2.86
C LYS A 122 -24.21 0.24 2.49
N LYS A 123 -24.43 -1.04 2.79
CA LYS A 123 -23.61 -2.15 2.30
C LYS A 123 -24.27 -2.81 1.08
N SER A 124 -23.45 -3.20 0.12
CA SER A 124 -23.88 -4.00 -1.03
C SER A 124 -22.84 -5.07 -1.37
N SER A 125 -23.25 -6.09 -2.11
CA SER A 125 -22.37 -7.12 -2.65
C SER A 125 -22.41 -7.05 -4.17
N VAL A 126 -21.24 -7.05 -4.81
CA VAL A 126 -21.10 -6.95 -6.26
C VAL A 126 -20.39 -8.20 -6.78
N GLU A 127 -20.99 -8.84 -7.78
CA GLU A 127 -20.33 -9.90 -8.54
C GLU A 127 -19.37 -9.28 -9.56
N VAL A 128 -18.08 -9.59 -9.44
CA VAL A 128 -17.04 -9.05 -10.33
C VAL A 128 -16.93 -9.84 -11.65
N GLY A 129 -17.79 -10.84 -11.86
CA GLY A 129 -17.79 -11.69 -13.06
C GLY A 129 -16.69 -12.74 -13.11
N LEU A 130 -15.95 -12.93 -12.00
CA LEU A 130 -14.90 -13.94 -11.86
C LEU A 130 -15.46 -15.14 -11.07
N ARG A 131 -15.17 -16.36 -11.53
CA ARG A 131 -15.65 -17.61 -10.91
C ARG A 131 -14.66 -18.25 -9.93
N ASP A 132 -13.59 -17.54 -9.61
CA ASP A 132 -12.51 -18.02 -8.75
C ASP A 132 -12.32 -17.10 -7.54
N LYS A 133 -11.63 -17.60 -6.51
CA LYS A 133 -11.34 -16.89 -5.27
C LYS A 133 -10.55 -15.62 -5.57
N LEU A 134 -11.05 -14.50 -5.05
CA LEU A 134 -10.39 -13.21 -5.18
C LEU A 134 -9.05 -13.23 -4.41
N SER A 135 -8.04 -12.54 -4.91
CA SER A 135 -6.68 -12.50 -4.32
C SER A 135 -6.23 -11.10 -3.94
N CYS A 136 -6.57 -10.08 -4.72
CA CYS A 136 -6.21 -8.68 -4.47
C CYS A 136 -7.28 -7.73 -5.04
N LEU A 137 -7.43 -6.56 -4.40
CA LEU A 137 -8.25 -5.44 -4.85
C LEU A 137 -7.41 -4.16 -4.78
N VAL A 138 -7.52 -3.29 -5.79
CA VAL A 138 -6.79 -2.01 -5.82
C VAL A 138 -7.63 -0.95 -6.55
N TRP A 139 -7.94 0.16 -5.87
CA TRP A 139 -8.61 1.30 -6.50
C TRP A 139 -7.64 2.14 -7.33
N ALA A 140 -8.16 2.68 -8.43
CA ALA A 140 -7.44 3.70 -9.19
C ALA A 140 -7.32 5.00 -8.38
N LYS A 141 -6.20 5.71 -8.58
CA LYS A 141 -5.90 6.95 -7.84
C LYS A 141 -6.77 8.13 -8.29
N THR A 142 -7.22 8.11 -9.55
CA THR A 142 -7.81 9.27 -10.23
C THR A 142 -9.16 8.98 -10.89
N SER A 143 -9.51 7.71 -11.06
CA SER A 143 -10.70 7.28 -11.77
C SER A 143 -11.57 6.37 -10.90
N PRO A 144 -12.88 6.19 -11.22
CA PRO A 144 -13.78 5.34 -10.44
C PRO A 144 -13.59 3.83 -10.73
N LEU A 145 -12.37 3.43 -11.05
CA LEU A 145 -12.02 2.07 -11.44
C LEU A 145 -11.47 1.28 -10.26
N LEU A 146 -11.93 0.04 -10.13
CA LEU A 146 -11.41 -0.95 -9.20
C LEU A 146 -10.90 -2.15 -9.99
N ALA A 147 -9.63 -2.50 -9.76
CA ALA A 147 -9.07 -3.77 -10.21
C ALA A 147 -9.31 -4.83 -9.15
N VAL A 148 -9.93 -5.95 -9.54
CA VAL A 148 -10.11 -7.13 -8.68
C VAL A 148 -9.49 -8.33 -9.37
N THR A 149 -8.71 -9.13 -8.65
CA THR A 149 -7.90 -10.22 -9.23
C THR A 149 -8.12 -11.54 -8.52
N THR A 150 -7.71 -12.67 -9.11
CA THR A 150 -7.94 -14.02 -8.57
C THR A 150 -6.67 -14.84 -8.34
N HIS A 151 -6.84 -15.94 -7.61
CA HIS A 151 -5.81 -16.97 -7.38
C HIS A 151 -5.37 -17.68 -8.67
N SER A 152 -6.23 -17.74 -9.68
CA SER A 152 -5.92 -18.28 -11.02
C SER A 152 -5.36 -17.24 -12.01
N GLY A 153 -5.10 -16.00 -11.56
CA GLY A 153 -4.50 -14.98 -12.41
C GLY A 153 -5.47 -14.29 -13.37
N ASN A 154 -6.76 -14.26 -13.04
CA ASN A 154 -7.74 -13.45 -13.77
C ASN A 154 -7.81 -12.04 -13.18
N LEU A 155 -8.24 -11.09 -14.00
CA LEU A 155 -8.47 -9.69 -13.65
C LEU A 155 -9.92 -9.33 -13.97
N SER A 156 -10.53 -8.46 -13.19
CA SER A 156 -11.77 -7.78 -13.53
C SER A 156 -11.62 -6.30 -13.21
N ILE A 157 -11.89 -5.46 -14.21
CA ILE A 157 -11.99 -4.01 -14.04
C ILE A 157 -13.46 -3.67 -13.79
N TYR A 158 -13.73 -3.12 -12.62
CA TYR A 158 -15.06 -2.67 -12.21
C TYR A 158 -15.10 -1.14 -12.14
N ASN A 159 -15.97 -0.52 -12.94
CA ASN A 159 -16.25 0.91 -12.88
C ASN A 159 -17.51 1.12 -12.02
N HIS A 160 -17.35 1.68 -10.84
CA HIS A 160 -18.45 1.78 -9.89
C HIS A 160 -19.51 2.82 -10.31
N SER A 161 -19.11 3.90 -11.00
CA SER A 161 -20.05 4.95 -11.44
C SER A 161 -21.01 4.48 -12.53
N THR A 162 -20.57 3.54 -13.37
CA THR A 162 -21.38 2.98 -14.47
C THR A 162 -21.89 1.56 -14.18
N ALA A 163 -21.44 0.95 -13.09
CA ALA A 163 -21.58 -0.47 -12.79
C ALA A 163 -21.07 -1.42 -13.90
N LYS A 164 -20.27 -0.92 -14.86
CA LYS A 164 -19.66 -1.73 -15.91
C LYS A 164 -18.56 -2.59 -15.31
N ARG A 165 -18.50 -3.86 -15.72
CA ARG A 165 -17.45 -4.81 -15.36
C ARG A 165 -16.86 -5.43 -16.61
N VAL A 166 -15.53 -5.52 -16.66
CA VAL A 166 -14.77 -6.10 -17.78
C VAL A 166 -13.87 -7.19 -17.23
N PRO A 167 -14.27 -8.48 -17.33
CA PRO A 167 -13.42 -9.59 -16.95
C PRO A 167 -12.36 -9.85 -18.04
N VAL A 168 -11.11 -10.01 -17.61
CA VAL A 168 -9.95 -10.37 -18.42
C VAL A 168 -9.40 -11.68 -17.87
N LEU A 169 -9.60 -12.77 -18.64
CA LEU A 169 -9.20 -14.11 -18.23
C LEU A 169 -7.76 -14.41 -18.65
N GLY A 170 -7.04 -15.20 -17.84
CA GLY A 170 -5.68 -15.64 -18.14
C GLY A 170 -4.65 -14.51 -18.20
N LYS A 171 -4.87 -13.42 -17.45
CA LYS A 171 -3.96 -12.28 -17.39
C LYS A 171 -2.57 -12.68 -16.88
N HIS A 172 -2.56 -13.53 -15.88
CA HIS A 172 -1.38 -14.19 -15.32
C HIS A 172 -1.64 -15.69 -15.23
N SER A 173 -0.57 -16.49 -15.17
CA SER A 173 -0.68 -17.96 -15.10
C SER A 173 -0.86 -18.49 -13.68
N LYS A 174 -0.68 -17.61 -12.68
CA LYS A 174 -0.81 -17.90 -11.25
C LYS A 174 -1.45 -16.73 -10.52
N ARG A 175 -1.58 -16.88 -9.20
CA ARG A 175 -2.16 -15.90 -8.29
C ARG A 175 -1.51 -14.53 -8.44
N ILE A 176 -2.35 -13.53 -8.64
CA ILE A 176 -1.94 -12.12 -8.58
C ILE A 176 -1.88 -11.73 -7.10
N THR A 177 -0.71 -11.28 -6.64
CA THR A 177 -0.40 -11.02 -5.22
C THR A 177 -0.57 -9.57 -4.82
N GLY A 178 -0.58 -8.66 -5.78
CA GLY A 178 -0.69 -7.24 -5.53
C GLY A 178 -0.82 -6.45 -6.83
N GLY A 179 -1.22 -5.19 -6.69
CA GLY A 179 -1.22 -4.25 -7.80
C GLY A 179 -1.11 -2.81 -7.33
N ALA A 180 -0.90 -1.92 -8.28
CA ALA A 180 -0.87 -0.48 -8.05
C ALA A 180 -1.39 0.24 -9.30
N TRP A 181 -2.10 1.34 -9.08
CA TRP A 181 -2.49 2.26 -10.15
C TRP A 181 -1.56 3.47 -10.20
N SER A 182 -1.25 3.93 -11.41
CA SER A 182 -0.59 5.21 -11.62
C SER A 182 -1.61 6.34 -11.58
N SER A 183 -1.12 7.58 -11.49
CA SER A 183 -1.93 8.80 -11.63
C SER A 183 -2.42 9.04 -13.08
N SER A 184 -1.97 8.21 -14.02
CA SER A 184 -2.36 8.19 -15.44
C SER A 184 -3.20 6.97 -15.81
N ASP A 185 -3.80 6.32 -14.80
CA ASP A 185 -4.64 5.12 -14.95
C ASP A 185 -3.93 3.92 -15.62
N LEU A 186 -2.62 3.78 -15.44
CA LEU A 186 -1.90 2.53 -15.72
C LEU A 186 -2.01 1.59 -14.52
N LEU A 187 -2.24 0.31 -14.79
CA LEU A 187 -2.36 -0.72 -13.77
C LEU A 187 -1.15 -1.67 -13.82
N ALA A 188 -0.38 -1.71 -12.74
CA ALA A 188 0.68 -2.69 -12.53
C ALA A 188 0.13 -3.84 -11.68
N LEU A 189 0.38 -5.09 -12.09
CA LEU A 189 -0.01 -6.29 -11.33
C LEU A 189 1.21 -7.20 -11.16
N GLY A 190 1.44 -7.69 -9.94
CA GLY A 190 2.48 -8.67 -9.64
C GLY A 190 1.88 -10.05 -9.38
N SER A 191 2.53 -11.11 -9.86
CA SER A 191 2.04 -12.48 -9.78
C SER A 191 3.08 -13.49 -9.29
N GLU A 192 2.61 -14.59 -8.70
CA GLU A 192 3.42 -15.76 -8.30
C GLU A 192 4.01 -16.52 -9.51
N ASP A 193 3.64 -16.14 -10.74
CA ASP A 193 4.35 -16.55 -11.96
C ASP A 193 5.68 -15.80 -12.16
N LYS A 194 6.06 -14.97 -11.19
CA LYS A 194 7.28 -14.17 -11.17
C LYS A 194 7.31 -13.12 -12.27
N THR A 195 6.16 -12.59 -12.65
CA THR A 195 6.08 -11.47 -13.58
C THR A 195 5.34 -10.27 -13.00
N ILE A 196 5.61 -9.11 -13.57
CA ILE A 196 4.79 -7.91 -13.44
C ILE A 196 4.17 -7.62 -14.81
N SER A 197 2.87 -7.39 -14.86
CA SER A 197 2.23 -6.82 -16.06
C SER A 197 1.92 -5.34 -15.85
N ILE A 198 2.16 -4.52 -16.87
CA ILE A 198 1.71 -3.13 -16.95
C ILE A 198 0.57 -3.07 -17.95
N ASN A 199 -0.53 -2.45 -17.55
CA ASN A 199 -1.81 -2.59 -18.24
C ASN A 199 -2.50 -1.24 -18.41
N SER A 200 -3.33 -1.14 -19.45
CA SER A 200 -4.25 -0.01 -19.62
C SER A 200 -5.36 -0.06 -18.57
N ALA A 201 -6.13 1.04 -18.47
CA ALA A 201 -7.31 1.14 -17.61
C ALA A 201 -8.39 0.09 -17.96
N ASP A 202 -8.47 -0.32 -19.22
CA ASP A 202 -9.41 -1.35 -19.69
C ASP A 202 -8.90 -2.78 -19.42
N GLY A 203 -7.65 -2.93 -18.96
CA GLY A 203 -7.04 -4.21 -18.63
C GLY A 203 -6.22 -4.83 -19.77
N ASP A 204 -5.93 -4.10 -20.85
CA ASP A 204 -5.06 -4.58 -21.92
C ASP A 204 -3.60 -4.62 -21.46
N THR A 205 -2.86 -5.66 -21.85
CA THR A 205 -1.44 -5.79 -21.49
C THR A 205 -0.59 -4.88 -22.37
N LEU A 206 0.10 -3.93 -21.76
CA LEU A 206 1.08 -3.08 -22.44
C LEU A 206 2.48 -3.66 -22.35
N ARG A 207 2.86 -4.20 -21.18
CA ARG A 207 4.18 -4.81 -20.94
C ARG A 207 4.09 -5.98 -19.97
N VAL A 208 5.05 -6.91 -20.09
CA VAL A 208 5.28 -7.99 -19.13
C VAL A 208 6.77 -8.01 -18.78
N ILE A 209 7.08 -7.97 -17.50
CA ILE A 209 8.44 -7.91 -16.97
C ILE A 209 8.70 -9.17 -16.14
N GLN A 210 9.76 -9.90 -16.47
CA GLN A 210 10.17 -11.09 -15.73
C GLN A 210 10.97 -10.70 -14.48
N LEU A 211 10.63 -11.29 -13.35
CA LEU A 211 11.32 -11.14 -12.08
C LEU A 211 12.08 -12.42 -11.70
N ARG A 212 13.05 -12.24 -10.81
CA ARG A 212 13.86 -13.34 -10.23
C ARG A 212 13.24 -13.97 -8.98
N GLY A 213 12.10 -13.46 -8.51
CA GLY A 213 11.41 -13.92 -7.31
C GLY A 213 9.99 -13.38 -7.22
N ASP A 214 9.33 -13.67 -6.10
CA ASP A 214 7.92 -13.32 -5.92
C ASP A 214 7.76 -11.81 -5.67
N PRO A 215 6.85 -11.11 -6.39
CA PRO A 215 6.59 -9.70 -6.21
C PRO A 215 5.70 -9.41 -5.01
N ALA A 216 6.01 -8.32 -4.31
CA ALA A 216 5.23 -7.77 -3.20
C ALA A 216 5.31 -6.24 -3.17
N HIS A 217 4.31 -5.60 -2.56
CA HIS A 217 4.29 -4.15 -2.28
C HIS A 217 4.48 -3.26 -3.52
N LEU A 218 3.85 -3.57 -4.66
CA LEU A 218 3.97 -2.74 -5.86
C LEU A 218 3.51 -1.29 -5.58
N GLN A 219 4.25 -0.31 -6.11
CA GLN A 219 3.88 1.10 -6.06
C GLN A 219 4.26 1.80 -7.38
N PHE A 220 3.38 2.68 -7.85
CA PHE A 220 3.69 3.68 -8.86
C PHE A 220 4.16 4.97 -8.20
N SER A 221 5.22 5.55 -8.76
CA SER A 221 5.90 6.73 -8.21
C SER A 221 6.67 7.46 -9.30
N GLU A 222 6.98 8.72 -9.03
CA GLU A 222 7.87 9.53 -9.85
C GLU A 222 9.32 9.37 -9.37
N MET A 223 10.16 8.78 -10.24
CA MET A 223 11.61 8.79 -10.08
C MET A 223 12.15 10.01 -10.83
N LYS A 224 12.91 10.84 -10.12
CA LYS A 224 13.45 12.07 -10.69
C LYS A 224 14.52 11.77 -11.74
N THR A 225 14.29 12.23 -12.96
CA THR A 225 15.27 12.26 -14.05
C THR A 225 15.77 13.68 -14.26
N ASP A 226 16.87 13.85 -15.02
CA ASP A 226 17.39 15.18 -15.38
C ASP A 226 16.35 15.97 -16.25
N GLU A 227 15.38 15.27 -16.85
CA GLU A 227 14.24 15.83 -17.57
C GLU A 227 13.02 15.95 -16.65
N ARG A 228 12.36 17.13 -16.61
CA ARG A 228 11.15 17.35 -15.79
C ARG A 228 9.92 16.72 -16.44
N LEU A 229 9.85 15.40 -16.43
CA LEU A 229 8.67 14.67 -16.86
C LEU A 229 7.75 14.51 -15.64
N SER A 230 6.56 15.09 -15.73
CA SER A 230 5.55 15.04 -14.68
C SER A 230 4.83 13.69 -14.71
N GLY A 231 4.67 13.07 -13.53
CA GLY A 231 3.80 11.91 -13.34
C GLY A 231 4.53 10.61 -13.01
N ASP A 232 3.76 9.62 -12.54
CA ASP A 232 4.26 8.31 -12.13
C ASP A 232 4.96 7.58 -13.31
N ASN A 233 6.29 7.68 -13.38
CA ASN A 233 7.11 7.11 -14.46
C ASN A 233 7.76 5.77 -14.08
N THR A 234 7.68 5.35 -12.82
CA THR A 234 8.41 4.20 -12.30
C THR A 234 7.49 3.26 -11.53
N VAL A 235 7.61 1.97 -11.81
CA VAL A 235 7.05 0.90 -10.99
C VAL A 235 8.14 0.40 -10.06
N SER A 236 7.85 0.45 -8.77
CA SER A 236 8.69 -0.12 -7.73
C SER A 236 8.02 -1.34 -7.14
N VAL A 237 8.82 -2.34 -6.76
CA VAL A 237 8.33 -3.62 -6.25
C VAL A 237 9.39 -4.30 -5.40
N VAL A 238 8.98 -4.91 -4.29
CA VAL A 238 9.85 -5.79 -3.50
C VAL A 238 9.85 -7.17 -4.13
N VAL A 239 11.03 -7.71 -4.42
CA VAL A 239 11.19 -9.03 -5.03
C VAL A 239 11.86 -9.99 -4.03
N GLY A 240 11.20 -11.13 -3.78
CA GLY A 240 11.72 -12.16 -2.87
C GLY A 240 12.00 -11.68 -1.45
N LYS A 241 11.34 -10.59 -1.00
CA LYS A 241 11.54 -9.90 0.29
C LYS A 241 12.96 -9.37 0.55
N LYS A 242 13.82 -9.30 -0.46
CA LYS A 242 15.24 -8.96 -0.30
C LYS A 242 15.71 -7.82 -1.17
N THR A 243 15.14 -7.70 -2.37
CA THR A 243 15.53 -6.68 -3.33
C THR A 243 14.39 -5.70 -3.57
N LEU A 244 14.74 -4.44 -3.80
CA LEU A 244 13.83 -3.45 -4.36
C LEU A 244 14.13 -3.35 -5.86
N PHE A 245 13.17 -3.70 -6.68
CA PHE A 245 13.24 -3.61 -8.14
C PHE A 245 12.53 -2.35 -8.60
N LEU A 246 13.20 -1.56 -9.43
CA LEU A 246 12.69 -0.31 -10.00
C LEU A 246 12.66 -0.44 -11.53
N TYR A 247 11.49 -0.24 -12.11
CA TYR A 247 11.26 -0.31 -13.54
C TYR A 247 10.74 1.03 -14.04
N ASN A 248 11.60 1.75 -14.76
CA ASN A 248 11.25 3.00 -15.38
C ASN A 248 10.51 2.72 -16.71
N LEU A 249 9.31 3.28 -16.87
CA LEU A 249 8.50 3.11 -18.08
C LEU A 249 9.14 3.73 -19.34
N GLN A 250 10.01 4.72 -19.15
CA GLN A 250 10.70 5.45 -20.21
C GLN A 250 12.06 4.82 -20.58
N ASP A 251 12.67 4.09 -19.64
CA ASP A 251 13.92 3.36 -19.85
C ASP A 251 13.72 1.87 -19.50
N PRO A 252 12.90 1.15 -20.29
CA PRO A 252 12.49 -0.22 -19.97
C PRO A 252 13.64 -1.24 -20.06
N ASP A 253 14.71 -0.91 -20.78
CA ASP A 253 15.85 -1.80 -21.02
C ASP A 253 16.84 -1.81 -19.85
N ASN A 254 16.76 -0.84 -18.94
CA ASN A 254 17.69 -0.66 -17.82
C ASN A 254 16.97 -0.65 -16.45
N PRO A 255 16.30 -1.76 -16.05
CA PRO A 255 15.72 -1.85 -14.71
C PRO A 255 16.81 -1.87 -13.64
N VAL A 256 16.52 -1.28 -12.47
CA VAL A 256 17.44 -1.22 -11.35
C VAL A 256 17.04 -2.23 -10.28
N GLU A 257 17.96 -3.13 -9.94
CA GLU A 257 17.83 -4.09 -8.83
C GLU A 257 18.71 -3.67 -7.64
N LEU A 258 18.08 -3.27 -6.55
CA LEU A 258 18.76 -2.86 -5.33
C LEU A 258 18.74 -3.99 -4.31
N ALA A 259 19.91 -4.53 -4.00
CA ALA A 259 20.12 -5.51 -2.94
C ALA A 259 20.72 -4.82 -1.71
N PHE A 260 20.29 -5.27 -0.53
CA PHE A 260 20.69 -4.66 0.74
C PHE A 260 21.54 -5.60 1.60
N GLN A 261 22.25 -5.03 2.56
CA GLN A 261 23.11 -5.78 3.47
C GLN A 261 22.30 -6.83 4.23
N SER A 262 22.77 -8.08 4.26
CA SER A 262 22.03 -9.20 4.86
C SER A 262 21.73 -9.00 6.36
N LYS A 263 22.52 -8.17 7.06
CA LYS A 263 22.31 -7.82 8.47
C LYS A 263 20.99 -7.11 8.74
N TYR A 264 20.40 -6.45 7.73
CA TYR A 264 19.12 -5.77 7.87
C TYR A 264 17.94 -6.75 7.97
N GLY A 265 18.10 -7.96 7.42
CA GLY A 265 17.02 -8.93 7.29
C GLY A 265 16.23 -8.74 5.99
N THR A 266 14.94 -9.02 6.03
CA THR A 266 14.02 -8.89 4.89
C THR A 266 13.40 -7.50 4.85
N ILE A 267 13.10 -7.01 3.65
CA ILE A 267 12.30 -5.79 3.47
C ILE A 267 10.88 -6.08 3.96
N VAL A 268 10.41 -5.29 4.92
CA VAL A 268 9.07 -5.37 5.49
C VAL A 268 8.13 -4.40 4.78
N THR A 269 8.61 -3.19 4.49
CA THR A 269 7.83 -2.13 3.83
C THR A 269 8.79 -1.14 3.19
N TYR A 270 8.32 -0.40 2.21
CA TYR A 270 9.00 0.78 1.71
C TYR A 270 8.00 1.87 1.33
N LYS A 271 8.47 3.12 1.34
CA LYS A 271 7.69 4.31 0.99
C LYS A 271 8.55 5.29 0.21
N TRP A 272 7.97 5.83 -0.86
CA TRP A 272 8.55 6.99 -1.54
C TRP A 272 8.38 8.23 -0.67
N PHE A 273 9.40 9.08 -0.63
CA PHE A 273 9.40 10.29 0.18
C PHE A 273 10.06 11.45 -0.55
N GLY A 274 9.36 12.60 -0.58
CA GLY A 274 9.80 13.78 -1.30
C GLY A 274 10.12 13.50 -2.77
N ASP A 275 11.04 14.29 -3.33
CA ASP A 275 11.37 14.31 -4.75
C ASP A 275 12.63 13.48 -5.06
N GLY A 276 12.62 12.18 -4.72
CA GLY A 276 13.69 11.26 -5.10
C GLY A 276 14.30 10.43 -3.98
N TYR A 277 13.54 10.12 -2.92
CA TYR A 277 14.00 9.21 -1.88
C TYR A 277 13.06 8.03 -1.71
N VAL A 278 13.64 6.90 -1.35
CA VAL A 278 12.90 5.73 -0.88
C VAL A 278 13.36 5.39 0.52
N LEU A 279 12.37 5.20 1.40
CA LEU A 279 12.56 4.81 2.79
C LEU A 279 12.20 3.33 2.91
N LEU A 280 13.09 2.53 3.46
CA LEU A 280 12.94 1.10 3.62
C LEU A 280 12.97 0.70 5.10
N GLY A 281 12.04 -0.16 5.47
CA GLY A 281 11.97 -0.80 6.78
C GLY A 281 12.31 -2.27 6.68
N PHE A 282 13.17 -2.75 7.57
CA PHE A 282 13.65 -4.13 7.54
C PHE A 282 13.36 -4.88 8.83
N SER A 283 13.18 -6.20 8.71
CA SER A 283 12.77 -7.06 9.82
C SER A 283 13.77 -7.11 10.97
N GLY A 284 15.04 -6.78 10.75
CA GLY A 284 16.06 -6.66 11.81
C GLY A 284 15.99 -5.35 12.62
N GLY A 285 14.93 -4.55 12.48
CA GLY A 285 14.74 -3.30 13.21
C GLY A 285 15.40 -2.08 12.55
N TYR A 286 15.86 -2.23 11.30
CA TYR A 286 16.56 -1.18 10.56
C TYR A 286 15.61 -0.34 9.73
N PHE A 287 15.94 0.95 9.67
CA PHE A 287 15.37 1.95 8.79
C PHE A 287 16.50 2.50 7.91
N VAL A 288 16.31 2.49 6.59
CA VAL A 288 17.30 2.97 5.62
C VAL A 288 16.63 3.93 4.64
N ALA A 289 17.29 5.05 4.34
CA ALA A 289 16.90 5.96 3.28
C ALA A 289 17.91 5.87 2.12
N ILE A 290 17.41 5.71 0.91
CA ILE A 290 18.21 5.69 -0.32
C ILE A 290 17.81 6.81 -1.27
N SER A 291 18.76 7.24 -2.10
CA SER A 291 18.46 8.10 -3.25
C SER A 291 17.87 7.28 -4.40
N THR A 292 16.91 7.86 -5.11
CA THR A 292 16.42 7.35 -6.40
C THR A 292 16.84 8.24 -7.57
N HIS A 293 17.81 9.13 -7.37
CA HIS A 293 18.38 9.89 -8.48
C HIS A 293 19.22 8.96 -9.37
N ILE A 294 19.07 9.04 -10.70
CA ILE A 294 19.67 8.08 -11.64
C ILE A 294 21.20 7.91 -11.51
N LYS A 295 21.92 8.95 -11.09
CA LYS A 295 23.39 8.97 -10.91
C LYS A 295 23.87 8.29 -9.62
N GLU A 296 23.00 8.15 -8.64
CA GLU A 296 23.30 7.65 -7.28
C GLU A 296 22.20 6.70 -6.78
N VAL A 297 21.49 6.06 -7.71
CA VAL A 297 20.34 5.22 -7.39
C VAL A 297 20.77 4.09 -6.47
N GLY A 298 20.07 3.95 -5.33
CA GLY A 298 20.38 2.95 -4.32
C GLY A 298 21.52 3.29 -3.38
N GLN A 299 22.14 4.47 -3.50
CA GLN A 299 23.10 4.94 -2.50
C GLN A 299 22.39 5.11 -1.16
N GLU A 300 22.86 4.41 -0.13
CA GLU A 300 22.41 4.57 1.24
C GLU A 300 22.82 5.95 1.76
N LEU A 301 21.85 6.84 1.95
CA LEU A 301 22.05 8.18 2.48
C LEU A 301 22.03 8.20 4.00
N PHE A 302 21.22 7.31 4.59
CA PHE A 302 21.02 7.21 6.03
C PHE A 302 20.64 5.78 6.42
N GLN A 303 21.16 5.33 7.55
CA GLN A 303 20.79 4.07 8.19
C GLN A 303 20.63 4.29 9.70
N ALA A 304 19.61 3.67 10.29
CA ALA A 304 19.42 3.63 11.73
C ALA A 304 18.78 2.31 12.17
N LYS A 305 19.19 1.79 13.32
CA LYS A 305 18.50 0.68 14.00
C LYS A 305 17.62 1.26 15.10
N ASN A 306 16.39 1.60 14.75
CA ASN A 306 15.46 2.26 15.67
C ASN A 306 14.72 1.29 16.59
N HIS A 307 14.65 0.02 16.20
CA HIS A 307 13.93 -1.03 16.94
C HIS A 307 14.89 -2.15 17.32
N ARG A 308 14.76 -2.66 18.55
CA ARG A 308 15.75 -3.59 19.10
C ARG A 308 15.69 -4.94 18.41
N ASP A 309 14.48 -5.43 18.22
CA ASP A 309 14.15 -6.78 17.79
C ASP A 309 13.60 -6.77 16.35
N CYS A 310 12.59 -5.96 16.05
CA CYS A 310 12.02 -5.90 14.71
C CYS A 310 11.32 -4.57 14.39
N LEU A 311 11.31 -4.20 13.11
CA LEU A 311 10.47 -3.13 12.56
C LEU A 311 9.30 -3.78 11.82
N THR A 312 8.09 -3.30 12.07
CA THR A 312 6.84 -3.87 11.53
C THR A 312 6.19 -3.00 10.47
N ASP A 313 6.33 -1.68 10.51
CA ASP A 313 5.87 -0.77 9.44
C ASP A 313 6.52 0.62 9.52
N ILE A 314 6.34 1.41 8.45
CA ILE A 314 6.73 2.80 8.30
C ILE A 314 5.57 3.56 7.69
N ALA A 315 5.25 4.73 8.26
CA ALA A 315 4.32 5.67 7.67
C ALA A 315 5.00 7.02 7.43
N VAL A 316 4.57 7.66 6.35
CA VAL A 316 5.15 8.89 5.82
C VAL A 316 4.06 9.94 5.70
N SER A 317 4.38 11.17 6.12
CA SER A 317 3.58 12.36 5.88
C SER A 317 4.37 13.30 4.99
N HIS A 318 3.98 13.38 3.72
CA HIS A 318 4.62 14.26 2.74
C HIS A 318 4.44 15.74 3.11
N SER A 319 3.25 16.14 3.56
CA SER A 319 2.95 17.53 3.93
C SER A 319 3.74 18.01 5.15
N LEU A 320 4.04 17.12 6.09
CA LEU A 320 4.84 17.44 7.26
C LEU A 320 6.33 17.17 7.07
N ALA A 321 6.71 16.53 5.96
CA ALA A 321 8.04 15.99 5.73
C ALA A 321 8.53 15.08 6.88
N LYS A 322 7.64 14.19 7.36
CA LYS A 322 7.91 13.34 8.52
C LYS A 322 7.69 11.89 8.23
N VAL A 323 8.39 11.07 9.00
CA VAL A 323 8.33 9.63 8.92
C VAL A 323 8.34 9.12 10.34
N VAL A 324 7.52 8.12 10.59
CA VAL A 324 7.60 7.38 11.85
C VAL A 324 7.74 5.89 11.49
N SER A 325 8.29 5.12 12.42
CA SER A 325 8.47 3.67 12.28
C SER A 325 7.96 2.98 13.54
N CYS A 326 7.41 1.79 13.41
CA CYS A 326 6.98 0.97 14.55
C CYS A 326 7.70 -0.37 14.58
N GLY A 327 7.77 -0.92 15.78
CA GLY A 327 8.52 -2.13 16.05
C GLY A 327 8.69 -2.38 17.55
N THR A 328 9.46 -3.40 17.88
CA THR A 328 9.92 -3.75 19.23
C THR A 328 11.43 -3.71 19.27
#